data_AF-A0A7W1DYF9-F1
#
_entry.id   AF-A0A7W1DYF9-F1
#
_cell.length_a   1.000
_cell.length_b   1.000
_cell.length_c   1.000
_cell.angle_alpha   90.00
_cell.angle_beta   90.00
_cell.angle_gamma   90.00
#
_symmetry.space_group_name_H-M   'P 1'
#
loop_
_entity.id
_entity.type
_entity.pdbx_description
1 polymer ?
#
loop_
_entity_poly.entity_id
_entity_poly.type
_entity_poly.pdbx_seq_one_letter_code
_entity_poly.pdbx_strand_id
1 'polypeptide(L)'
;MTAQQSDVEDRGEEQERLVRDIGAELTEAFVGFVRGDLSFADLSFGVYDALGDLNVIASGEYELEEDDDLDDDYDAEQATEEQEELSQEPSGR
;
A
#
# COMPACT_ATOMS: atom_id res chain seq x y z
N MET A 1 28.18 -8.52 -6.70
CA MET A 1 27.23 -9.50 -7.28
C MET A 1 26.14 -9.71 -6.23
N THR A 2 25.50 -8.62 -5.79
CA THR A 2 24.82 -8.55 -4.48
C THR A 2 23.47 -7.82 -4.55
N ALA A 3 23.30 -6.87 -5.48
CA ALA A 3 22.05 -6.12 -5.65
C ALA A 3 20.87 -6.99 -6.19
N GLN A 4 21.16 -7.98 -7.03
CA GLN A 4 20.13 -8.85 -7.62
C GLN A 4 19.54 -9.86 -6.61
N GLN A 5 20.20 -10.08 -5.48
CA GLN A 5 19.82 -11.10 -4.51
C GLN A 5 18.94 -10.51 -3.40
N SER A 6 19.21 -9.28 -2.99
CA SER A 6 18.40 -8.49 -2.04
C SER A 6 17.02 -8.15 -2.61
N ASP A 7 16.94 -7.79 -3.88
CA ASP A 7 15.69 -7.42 -4.59
C ASP A 7 14.68 -8.59 -4.67
N VAL A 8 15.20 -9.81 -4.80
CA VAL A 8 14.40 -11.05 -4.86
C VAL A 8 13.96 -11.50 -3.47
N GLU A 9 14.78 -11.30 -2.44
CA GLU A 9 14.41 -11.58 -1.04
C GLU A 9 13.29 -10.65 -0.57
N ASP A 10 13.40 -9.35 -0.86
CA ASP A 10 12.40 -8.34 -0.47
C ASP A 10 11.04 -8.61 -1.12
N ARG A 11 11.04 -8.92 -2.43
CA ARG A 11 9.83 -9.32 -3.16
C ARG A 11 9.18 -10.58 -2.61
N GLY A 12 9.96 -11.54 -2.12
CA GLY A 12 9.45 -12.77 -1.52
C GLY A 12 8.77 -12.53 -0.17
N GLU A 13 9.41 -11.75 0.71
CA GLU A 13 8.85 -11.39 2.02
C GLU A 13 7.56 -10.58 1.88
N GLU A 14 7.48 -9.71 0.89
CA GLU A 14 6.28 -8.95 0.55
C GLU A 14 5.15 -9.83 0.03
N GLN A 15 5.42 -10.77 -0.88
CA GLN A 15 4.41 -11.75 -1.33
C GLN A 15 3.82 -12.52 -0.16
N GLU A 16 4.67 -12.97 0.76
CA GLU A 16 4.21 -13.66 1.95
C GLU A 16 3.33 -12.78 2.85
N ARG A 17 3.65 -11.48 2.97
CA ARG A 17 2.86 -10.52 3.73
C ARG A 17 1.47 -10.34 3.10
N LEU A 18 1.42 -10.04 1.80
CA LEU A 18 0.18 -9.88 1.04
C LEU A 18 -0.72 -11.11 1.13
N VAL A 19 -0.14 -12.31 0.97
CA VAL A 19 -0.90 -13.57 1.08
C VAL A 19 -1.45 -13.77 2.50
N ARG A 20 -0.69 -13.39 3.54
CA ARG A 20 -1.17 -13.48 4.93
C ARG A 20 -2.31 -12.50 5.19
N ASP A 21 -2.24 -11.29 4.67
CA ASP A 21 -3.26 -10.26 4.84
C ASP A 21 -4.58 -10.68 4.18
N ILE A 22 -4.52 -11.16 2.93
CA ILE A 22 -5.67 -11.76 2.24
C ILE A 22 -6.26 -12.92 3.04
N GLY A 23 -5.41 -13.78 3.62
CA GLY A 23 -5.87 -14.89 4.47
C GLY A 23 -6.57 -14.44 5.76
N ALA A 24 -6.11 -13.34 6.37
CA ALA A 24 -6.72 -12.76 7.56
C ALA A 24 -8.11 -12.17 7.23
N GLU A 25 -8.22 -11.43 6.13
CA GLU A 25 -9.49 -10.87 5.65
C GLU A 25 -10.53 -11.95 5.33
N LEU A 26 -10.12 -13.02 4.64
CA LEU A 26 -11.00 -14.16 4.36
C LEU A 26 -11.47 -14.86 5.64
N THR A 27 -10.61 -14.95 6.65
CA THR A 27 -10.95 -15.52 7.95
C THR A 27 -12.01 -14.67 8.65
N GLU A 28 -11.85 -13.34 8.64
CA GLU A 28 -12.82 -12.41 9.21
C GLU A 28 -14.17 -12.49 8.47
N ALA A 29 -14.16 -12.50 7.15
CA ALA A 29 -15.36 -12.65 6.33
C ALA A 29 -16.09 -13.96 6.62
N PHE A 30 -15.36 -15.08 6.75
CA PHE A 30 -15.96 -16.36 7.10
C PHE A 30 -16.59 -16.33 8.50
N VAL A 31 -15.92 -15.73 9.49
CA VAL A 31 -16.47 -15.55 10.84
C VAL A 31 -17.73 -14.67 10.81
N GLY A 32 -17.74 -13.59 10.02
CA GLY A 32 -18.92 -12.74 9.80
C GLY A 32 -20.09 -13.52 9.21
N PHE A 33 -19.85 -14.38 8.23
CA PHE A 33 -20.87 -15.27 7.68
C PHE A 33 -21.42 -16.25 8.73
N VAL A 34 -20.57 -16.89 9.52
CA VAL A 34 -20.99 -17.82 10.60
C VAL A 34 -21.83 -17.12 11.66
N ARG A 35 -21.53 -15.85 11.96
CA ARG A 35 -22.31 -15.01 12.89
C ARG A 35 -23.62 -14.52 12.30
N GLY A 36 -23.79 -14.59 10.98
CA GLY A 36 -24.94 -14.07 10.26
C GLY A 36 -24.83 -12.58 9.91
N ASP A 37 -23.65 -11.99 10.08
CA ASP A 37 -23.36 -10.59 9.72
C ASP A 37 -23.16 -10.41 8.20
N LEU A 38 -22.72 -11.47 7.51
CA LEU A 38 -22.55 -11.52 6.06
C LEU A 38 -23.45 -12.58 5.44
N SER A 39 -23.96 -12.32 4.22
CA SER A 39 -24.70 -13.32 3.46
C SER A 39 -23.74 -14.28 2.74
N PHE A 40 -24.28 -15.40 2.25
CA PHE A 40 -23.52 -16.32 1.40
C PHE A 40 -23.01 -15.63 0.13
N ALA A 41 -23.81 -14.70 -0.42
CA ALA A 41 -23.42 -13.94 -1.61
C ALA A 41 -22.18 -13.07 -1.32
N ASP A 42 -22.22 -12.31 -0.21
CA ASP A 42 -21.11 -11.44 0.21
C ASP A 42 -19.82 -12.24 0.41
N LEU A 43 -19.90 -13.37 1.12
CA LEU A 43 -18.76 -14.26 1.31
C LEU A 43 -18.24 -14.82 -0.01
N SER A 44 -19.13 -15.23 -0.92
CA SER A 44 -18.73 -15.83 -2.20
C SER A 44 -18.05 -14.82 -3.13
N PHE A 45 -18.48 -13.56 -3.12
CA PHE A 45 -17.83 -12.48 -3.87
C PHE A 45 -16.46 -12.16 -3.27
N GLY A 46 -16.36 -12.01 -1.94
CA GLY A 46 -15.08 -11.79 -1.28
C GLY A 46 -14.07 -12.91 -1.53
N VAL A 47 -14.51 -14.18 -1.53
CA VAL A 47 -13.65 -15.31 -1.91
C VAL A 47 -13.22 -15.25 -3.37
N TYR A 48 -14.13 -14.88 -4.28
CA TYR A 48 -13.79 -14.74 -5.70
C TYR A 48 -12.73 -13.65 -5.93
N ASP A 49 -12.89 -12.50 -5.28
CA ASP A 49 -11.96 -11.37 -5.37
C ASP A 49 -10.59 -11.78 -4.81
N ALA A 50 -10.55 -12.37 -3.61
CA ALA A 50 -9.31 -12.84 -3.00
C ALA A 50 -8.57 -13.90 -3.85
N LEU A 51 -9.29 -14.79 -4.55
CA LEU A 51 -8.66 -15.72 -5.49
C LEU A 51 -8.07 -15.01 -6.72
N GLY A 52 -8.70 -13.92 -7.16
CA GLY A 52 -8.16 -13.02 -8.18
C GLY A 52 -6.86 -12.38 -7.71
N ASP A 53 -6.85 -11.82 -6.51
CA ASP A 53 -5.68 -11.17 -5.91
C ASP A 53 -4.52 -12.15 -5.75
N LEU A 54 -4.79 -13.36 -5.23
CA LEU A 54 -3.78 -14.42 -5.13
C LEU A 54 -3.22 -14.83 -6.50
N ASN A 55 -4.05 -14.83 -7.54
CA ASN A 55 -3.59 -15.12 -8.89
C ASN A 55 -2.65 -14.02 -9.43
N VAL A 56 -2.96 -12.75 -9.16
CA VAL A 56 -2.11 -11.60 -9.51
C VAL A 56 -0.77 -11.66 -8.78
N ILE A 57 -0.78 -11.98 -7.48
CA ILE A 57 0.44 -12.19 -6.69
C ILE A 57 1.28 -13.33 -7.28
N ALA A 58 0.64 -14.47 -7.59
CA ALA A 58 1.31 -15.64 -8.10
C ALA A 58 1.86 -15.46 -9.54
N SER A 59 1.20 -14.67 -10.38
CA SER A 59 1.70 -14.34 -11.73
C SER A 59 2.86 -13.34 -11.70
N GLY A 60 3.05 -12.64 -10.57
CA GLY A 60 4.00 -11.54 -10.47
C GLY A 60 3.57 -10.29 -11.23
N GLU A 61 2.30 -10.22 -11.67
CA GLU A 61 1.70 -9.10 -12.40
C GLU A 61 1.16 -8.01 -11.47
N TYR A 62 1.81 -7.81 -10.33
CA TYR A 62 1.57 -6.66 -9.46
C TYR A 62 2.80 -5.75 -9.50
N GLU A 63 2.55 -4.45 -9.60
CA GLU A 63 3.59 -3.44 -9.44
C GLU A 63 3.81 -3.27 -7.94
N LEU A 64 5.05 -3.49 -7.51
CA LEU A 64 5.49 -3.05 -6.19
C LEU A 64 5.57 -1.53 -6.28
N GLU A 65 4.90 -0.83 -5.37
CA GLU A 65 5.31 0.55 -5.09
C GLU A 65 6.71 0.41 -4.48
N GLU A 66 7.74 0.59 -5.33
CA GLU A 66 9.05 0.96 -4.82
C GLU A 66 8.80 2.20 -3.96
N ASP A 67 9.06 2.12 -2.66
CA ASP A 67 9.31 3.27 -1.79
C ASP A 67 10.58 4.00 -2.33
N ASP A 68 10.55 4.41 -3.60
CA ASP A 68 11.53 5.26 -4.23
C ASP A 68 11.27 6.65 -3.67
N ASP A 69 12.07 6.97 -2.67
CA ASP A 69 12.43 8.33 -2.28
C ASP A 69 11.27 9.18 -1.72
N LEU A 70 10.85 8.87 -0.49
CA LEU A 70 10.77 9.97 0.49
C LEU A 70 12.21 10.43 0.79
N ASP A 71 12.83 11.10 -0.19
CA ASP A 71 13.94 11.99 0.05
C ASP A 71 13.34 13.15 0.85
N ASP A 72 13.32 12.97 2.18
CA ASP A 72 12.81 13.92 3.16
C ASP A 72 13.78 15.10 3.30
N ASP A 73 14.24 15.64 2.17
CA ASP A 73 14.83 16.99 2.05
C ASP A 73 13.70 18.03 2.20
N TYR A 74 12.88 17.89 3.25
CA TYR A 74 12.03 18.97 3.72
C TYR A 74 12.94 20.05 4.34
N ASP A 75 13.46 20.92 3.48
CA ASP A 75 14.21 22.09 3.90
C ASP A 75 13.24 23.15 4.46
N ALA A 76 13.04 23.09 5.77
CA ALA A 76 12.24 24.05 6.50
C ALA A 76 12.76 25.49 6.35
N GLU A 77 14.04 25.72 6.05
CA GLU A 77 14.59 27.05 5.81
C GLU A 77 14.07 27.60 4.47
N GLN A 78 14.11 26.82 3.39
CA GLN A 78 13.54 27.22 2.09
C GLN A 78 12.03 27.49 2.19
N ALA A 79 11.28 26.64 2.89
CA ALA A 79 9.85 26.83 3.09
C ALA A 79 9.51 28.11 3.89
N THR A 80 10.41 28.53 4.80
CA THR A 80 10.25 29.76 5.59
C THR A 80 10.60 31.00 4.76
N GLU A 81 11.67 30.94 3.96
CA GLU A 81 12.07 32.03 3.06
C GLU A 81 10.98 32.37 2.04
N GLU A 82 10.34 31.36 1.43
CA GLU A 82 9.23 31.57 0.49
C GLU A 82 8.00 32.23 1.16
N GLN A 83 7.72 31.90 2.41
CA GLN A 83 6.64 32.54 3.17
C GLN A 83 6.98 33.98 3.55
N GLU A 84 8.23 34.28 3.91
CA GLU A 84 8.67 35.64 4.19
C GLU A 84 8.68 36.53 2.94
N GLU A 85 9.00 35.97 1.76
CA GLU A 85 8.93 36.70 0.48
C GLU A 85 7.49 37.07 0.12
N LEU A 86 6.55 36.13 0.24
CA LEU A 86 5.11 36.38 0.01
C LEU A 86 4.51 37.36 1.04
N SER A 87 5.07 37.42 2.24
CA SER A 87 4.65 38.33 3.31
C SER A 87 5.16 39.76 3.11
N GLN A 88 6.11 39.96 2.19
CA GLN A 88 6.77 41.24 1.95
C GLN A 88 6.19 42.06 0.78
N GLU A 89 5.01 41.70 0.24
CA GLU A 89 4.31 42.59 -0.68
C GLU A 89 4.06 43.96 0.00
N PRO A 90 4.53 45.07 -0.58
CA PRO A 90 4.34 46.38 0.02
C PRO A 90 2.85 46.68 0.04
N SER A 91 2.32 47.08 1.19
CA SER A 91 1.04 47.81 1.29
C SER A 91 1.16 49.12 0.51
N GLY A 92 1.00 49.01 -0.81
CA GLY A 92 1.26 50.07 -1.77
C GLY A 92 -0.02 50.67 -2.32
N ARG A 93 -0.54 51.65 -1.56
CA ARG A 93 -1.52 52.70 -1.92
C ARG A 93 -2.99 52.35 -2.14
#